data_AF-A0A417CC77-F1
#
_entry.id   AF-A0A417CC77-F1
#
_cell.length_a   1.000
_cell.length_b   1.000
_cell.length_c   1.000
_cell.angle_alpha   90.00
_cell.angle_beta   90.00
_cell.angle_gamma   90.00
#
_symmetry.space_group_name_H-M   'P 1'
#
loop_
_entity.id
_entity.type
_entity.pdbx_description
1 polymer ?
#
loop_
_entity_poly.entity_id
_entity_poly.type
_entity_poly.pdbx_seq_one_letter_code
_entity_poly.pdbx_strand_id
1 'polypeptide(L)'
;MTERERNLIKSNLKAFVHNFGTVRIEKENCGKGFYVFYPEDSDSYIQYCYSIEYLDGWLYGCVQGKLRLKLTDERECELYG
;
A
#
# COMPACT_ATOMS: atom_id res chain seq x y z
N MET A 1 6.54 8.80 -11.50
CA MET A 1 5.21 9.24 -11.00
C MET A 1 5.15 10.77 -10.98
N THR A 2 4.03 11.35 -11.40
CA THR A 2 3.76 12.80 -11.39
C THR A 2 3.30 13.29 -10.01
N GLU A 3 3.32 14.59 -9.76
CA GLU A 3 2.82 15.16 -8.50
C GLU A 3 1.32 14.96 -8.31
N ARG A 4 0.53 15.05 -9.40
CA ARG A 4 -0.91 14.79 -9.36
C ARG A 4 -1.22 13.36 -8.93
N GLU A 5 -0.51 12.38 -9.49
CA GLU A 5 -0.64 10.96 -9.10
C GLU A 5 -0.27 10.74 -7.64
N ARG A 6 0.83 11.35 -7.17
CA ARG A 6 1.23 11.32 -5.75
C ARG A 6 0.14 11.85 -4.83
N ASN A 7 -0.50 12.95 -5.20
CA ASN A 7 -1.55 13.56 -4.38
C ASN A 7 -2.81 12.71 -4.29
N LEU A 8 -3.16 11.96 -5.35
CA LEU A 8 -4.30 11.04 -5.35
C LEU A 8 -4.14 9.92 -4.32
N ILE A 9 -2.97 9.27 -4.29
CA ILE A 9 -2.70 8.15 -3.39
C ILE A 9 -2.19 8.55 -2.00
N LYS A 10 -1.97 9.85 -1.76
CA LYS A 10 -1.22 10.37 -0.60
C LYS A 10 -1.75 9.86 0.74
N SER A 11 -3.08 9.82 0.90
CA SER A 11 -3.71 9.41 2.16
C SER A 11 -3.46 7.93 2.44
N ASN A 12 -3.77 7.06 1.47
CA ASN A 12 -3.60 5.62 1.60
C ASN A 12 -2.13 5.22 1.66
N LEU A 13 -1.25 5.89 0.90
CA LEU A 13 0.20 5.67 0.98
C LEU A 13 0.76 6.04 2.36
N LYS A 14 0.36 7.18 2.93
CA LYS A 14 0.78 7.56 4.29
C LYS A 14 0.31 6.54 5.33
N ALA A 15 -0.94 6.06 5.22
CA ALA A 15 -1.47 5.04 6.11
C ALA A 15 -0.75 3.70 5.94
N PHE A 16 -0.41 3.32 4.71
CA PHE A 16 0.40 2.13 4.43
C PHE A 16 1.76 2.25 5.10
N VAL A 17 2.49 3.34 4.85
CA VAL A 17 3.83 3.56 5.42
C VAL A 17 3.81 3.55 6.94
N HIS A 18 2.79 4.13 7.57
CA HIS A 18 2.64 4.10 9.02
C HIS A 18 2.43 2.69 9.58
N ASN A 19 1.70 1.82 8.87
CA ASN A 19 1.35 0.49 9.37
C ASN A 19 2.35 -0.62 8.99
N PHE A 20 3.02 -0.48 7.86
CA PHE A 20 3.88 -1.51 7.27
C PHE A 20 5.32 -1.04 7.06
N GLY A 21 5.57 0.26 6.87
CA GLY A 21 6.88 0.79 6.52
C GLY A 21 6.97 1.27 5.07
N THR A 22 8.14 1.75 4.68
CA THR A 22 8.34 2.43 3.38
C THR A 22 8.22 1.47 2.20
N VAL A 23 7.75 2.00 1.06
CA VAL A 23 7.51 1.28 -0.19
C VAL A 23 8.08 2.09 -1.35
N ARG A 24 8.71 1.43 -2.32
CA ARG A 24 9.17 2.08 -3.56
C ARG A 24 8.12 1.86 -4.64
N ILE A 25 7.69 2.95 -5.27
CA ILE A 25 6.70 2.93 -6.35
C ILE A 25 7.33 3.54 -7.59
N GLU A 26 7.51 2.72 -8.62
CA GLU A 26 8.11 3.13 -9.88
C GLU A 26 7.06 3.18 -10.97
N LYS A 27 7.04 4.28 -11.73
CA LYS A 27 6.13 4.40 -12.87
C LYS A 27 6.73 3.67 -14.06
N GLU A 28 5.92 2.88 -14.74
CA GLU A 28 6.31 2.22 -15.98
C GLU A 28 6.71 3.24 -17.05
N ASN A 29 7.75 2.92 -17.82
CA ASN A 29 8.31 3.85 -18.83
C ASN A 29 7.39 4.04 -20.05
N CYS A 30 6.74 2.96 -20.52
CA CYS A 30 5.97 2.97 -21.77
C CYS A 30 4.45 2.93 -21.56
N GLY A 31 3.99 2.69 -20.32
CA GLY A 31 2.60 2.47 -19.98
C GLY A 31 2.05 3.45 -18.96
N LYS A 32 0.89 3.09 -18.41
CA LYS A 32 0.24 3.82 -17.30
C LYS A 32 0.42 3.11 -15.96
N GLY A 33 1.19 2.03 -15.95
CA GLY A 33 1.35 1.17 -14.80
C GLY A 33 2.35 1.68 -13.76
N PHE A 34 2.31 1.04 -12.61
CA PHE A 34 3.18 1.28 -11.46
C PHE A 34 3.65 -0.05 -10.89
N TYR A 35 4.96 -0.18 -10.70
CA TYR A 35 5.58 -1.30 -10.00
C TYR A 35 5.76 -0.92 -8.53
N VAL A 36 5.27 -1.78 -7.63
CA VAL A 36 5.34 -1.59 -6.18
C VAL A 36 6.34 -2.59 -5.60
N PHE A 37 7.38 -2.07 -4.96
CA PHE A 37 8.43 -2.86 -4.33
C PHE A 37 8.35 -2.67 -2.81
N TYR A 38 8.25 -3.79 -2.10
CA TYR A 38 8.20 -3.82 -0.65
C TYR A 38 9.00 -5.03 -0.12
N PRO A 39 9.93 -4.84 0.84
CA PRO A 39 10.40 -3.56 1.35
C PRO A 39 11.02 -2.68 0.23
N GLU A 40 11.25 -1.40 0.50
CA GLU A 40 11.65 -0.40 -0.51
C GLU A 40 12.88 -0.81 -1.35
N ASP A 41 13.80 -1.53 -0.71
CA ASP A 41 15.07 -2.07 -1.23
C ASP A 41 14.93 -3.42 -1.94
N SER A 42 13.71 -3.98 -2.05
CA SER A 42 13.47 -5.23 -2.79
C SER A 42 13.86 -5.10 -4.27
N ASP A 43 14.57 -6.10 -4.78
CA ASP A 43 14.93 -6.23 -6.20
C ASP A 43 13.73 -6.55 -7.10
N SER A 44 12.65 -7.11 -6.53
CA SER A 44 11.47 -7.54 -7.27
C SER A 44 10.22 -6.82 -6.78
N TYR A 45 9.38 -6.40 -7.73
CA TYR A 45 8.08 -5.83 -7.41
C TYR A 45 7.15 -6.92 -6.87
N ILE A 46 6.35 -6.59 -5.86
CA ILE A 46 5.34 -7.49 -5.30
C ILE A 46 3.98 -7.30 -5.95
N GLN A 47 3.75 -6.13 -6.55
CA GLN A 47 2.50 -5.79 -7.20
C GLN A 47 2.75 -4.89 -8.41
N TYR A 48 2.10 -5.21 -9.52
CA TYR A 48 1.94 -4.30 -10.65
C TYR A 48 0.52 -3.71 -10.61
N CYS A 49 0.42 -2.38 -10.68
CA CYS A 49 -0.84 -1.65 -10.71
C CYS A 49 -0.98 -0.97 -12.07
N TYR A 50 -1.98 -1.35 -12.88
CA TYR A 50 -2.12 -0.86 -14.25
C TYR A 50 -2.68 0.58 -14.36
N SER A 51 -3.11 1.19 -13.25
CA SER A 51 -3.54 2.59 -13.18
C SER A 51 -3.30 3.16 -11.78
N ILE A 52 -3.43 4.49 -11.65
CA ILE A 52 -3.28 5.17 -10.35
C ILE A 52 -4.45 4.86 -9.41
N GLU A 53 -5.65 4.68 -9.95
CA GLU A 53 -6.84 4.27 -9.19
C GLU A 53 -6.69 2.85 -8.66
N TYR A 54 -6.12 1.95 -9.46
CA TYR A 54 -5.82 0.59 -9.01
C TYR A 54 -4.76 0.59 -7.90
N LEU A 55 -3.71 1.42 -8.03
CA LEU A 55 -2.70 1.59 -6.99
C LEU A 55 -3.31 2.12 -5.69
N ASP A 56 -4.18 3.12 -5.77
CA ASP A 56 -4.89 3.66 -4.59
C ASP A 56 -5.74 2.59 -3.90
N GLY A 57 -6.52 1.84 -4.69
CA GLY A 57 -7.36 0.76 -4.20
C GLY A 57 -6.56 -0.38 -3.56
N TRP A 58 -5.40 -0.72 -4.14
CA TRP A 58 -4.50 -1.72 -3.58
C TRP A 58 -3.93 -1.26 -2.23
N LEU A 59 -3.44 -0.03 -2.13
CA LEU A 59 -2.95 0.55 -0.87
C LEU A 59 -4.04 0.56 0.20
N TYR A 60 -5.26 0.99 -0.17
CA TYR A 60 -6.42 0.94 0.72
C TYR A 60 -6.71 -0.48 1.21
N GLY A 61 -6.73 -1.47 0.31
CA GLY A 61 -6.94 -2.88 0.64
C GLY A 61 -5.94 -3.41 1.66
N CYS A 62 -4.65 -3.11 1.49
CA CYS A 62 -3.61 -3.49 2.45
C CYS A 62 -3.89 -2.89 3.84
N VAL A 63 -4.13 -1.58 3.91
CA VAL A 63 -4.39 -0.87 5.17
C VAL A 63 -5.62 -1.43 5.88
N GLN A 64 -6.72 -1.65 5.16
CA GLN A 64 -7.94 -2.24 5.72
C GLN A 64 -7.71 -3.67 6.22
N GLY A 65 -6.94 -4.48 5.49
CA GLY A 65 -6.55 -5.83 5.92
C GLY A 65 -5.81 -5.82 7.26
N LYS A 66 -4.84 -4.92 7.44
CA LYS A 66 -4.09 -4.79 8.70
C LYS A 66 -4.93 -4.23 9.84
N LEU A 67 -5.79 -3.25 9.56
CA LEU A 67 -6.73 -2.73 10.56
C LEU A 67 -7.65 -3.85 11.07
N ARG A 68 -8.18 -4.68 10.16
CA ARG A 68 -8.96 -5.86 10.54
C ARG A 68 -8.16 -6.83 11.38
N LEU A 69 -6.91 -7.11 11.01
CA LEU A 69 -6.05 -8.02 11.77
C LEU A 69 -5.83 -7.50 13.20
N LYS A 70 -5.48 -6.23 13.37
CA LYS A 70 -5.33 -5.58 14.69
C LYS A 70 -6.62 -5.64 15.51
N LEU A 71 -7.77 -5.33 14.92
CA LEU A 71 -9.05 -5.41 15.61
C LEU A 71 -9.38 -6.85 16.03
N THR A 72 -9.04 -7.85 15.21
CA THR A 72 -9.21 -9.26 15.59
C THR A 72 -8.27 -9.61 16.75
N ASP A 73 -6.99 -9.23 16.69
CA ASP A 73 -6.01 -9.47 17.75
C ASP A 73 -6.46 -8.82 19.08
N GLU A 74 -6.90 -7.56 19.04
CA GLU A 74 -7.44 -6.83 20.21
C GLU A 74 -8.68 -7.51 20.78
N ARG A 75 -9.62 -7.93 19.92
CA ARG A 75 -10.83 -8.65 20.36
C ARG A 75 -10.54 -10.03 20.93
N GLU A 76 -9.54 -10.74 20.41
CA GLU A 76 -9.08 -12.01 20.99
C GLU A 76 -8.42 -11.78 22.35
N CYS A 77 -7.60 -10.74 22.50
CA CYS A 77 -7.06 -10.34 23.81
C CYS A 77 -8.15 -9.93 24.82
N GLU A 78 -9.23 -9.26 24.41
CA GLU A 78 -10.35 -8.91 25.30
C GLU A 78 -11.16 -10.13 25.76
N LEU A 79 -11.27 -11.16 24.93
CA LEU A 79 -12.10 -12.34 25.21
C LEU A 79 -11.35 -13.43 25.98
N TYR A 80 -10.03 -13.51 25.83
CA TYR A 80 -9.19 -14.58 26.39
C TYR A 80 -8.06 -14.08 27.30
N GLY A 81 -7.95 -12.77 27.52
CA GLY A 81 -6.99 -12.12 28.43
C GLY A 81 -7.50 -11.96 29.85
#